data_AF-A0A8X8Z0W7-F1
#
_entry.id   AF-A0A8X8Z0W7-F1
#
_cell.length_a   1.000
_cell.length_b   1.000
_cell.length_c   1.000
_cell.angle_alpha   90.00
_cell.angle_beta   90.00
_cell.angle_gamma   90.00
#
_symmetry.space_group_name_H-M   'P 1'
#
loop_
_entity.id
_entity.type
_entity.pdbx_description
1 polymer ?
#
loop_
_entity_poly.entity_id
_entity_poly.type
_entity_poly.pdbx_seq_one_letter_code
_entity_poly.pdbx_strand_id
1 'polypeptide(L)'
;MKSTAESMEMKSGAQVDPNPSCALSLTSILEAALDKKSSLYRDSSLKHIFLMNNIHYMVEKIKKSKICPYFGDDWIRKHIVMFRQHAVYYQRATWSSLLTFLRYDGITRKATLKTRCQEFNAAFEDLYKSQTRWVVPDPQLREDVTIVSSKTVIQVYRNFVCMIISSIGKKHIKYTEQELGMYVMDLLEGSSKLLSHSWKRRHGWLQMLTIS
;
A
#
# COMPACT_ATOMS: atom_id res chain seq x y z
N MET A 1 27.78 -67.43 8.40
CA MET A 1 27.93 -66.53 7.23
C MET A 1 26.64 -66.61 6.40
N LYS A 2 26.17 -65.46 5.88
CA LYS A 2 24.86 -65.15 5.25
C LYS A 2 23.72 -65.01 6.29
N SER A 3 23.26 -63.83 6.72
CA SER A 3 23.00 -62.54 6.08
C SER A 3 22.05 -62.61 4.89
N THR A 4 20.77 -62.30 5.13
CA THR A 4 19.86 -61.65 4.18
C THR A 4 18.79 -60.93 5.00
N ALA A 5 19.01 -59.66 5.30
CA ALA A 5 17.96 -58.75 5.75
C ALA A 5 17.36 -58.12 4.48
N GLU A 6 16.13 -58.48 4.15
CA GLU A 6 15.37 -57.82 3.10
C GLU A 6 14.99 -56.41 3.56
N SER A 7 15.67 -55.43 2.97
CA SER A 7 15.29 -54.02 3.03
C SER A 7 14.03 -53.80 2.19
N MET A 8 12.88 -53.67 2.86
CA MET A 8 11.66 -53.14 2.27
C MET A 8 11.86 -51.64 1.97
N GLU A 9 12.19 -51.32 0.73
CA GLU A 9 12.04 -49.96 0.21
C GLU A 9 10.55 -49.58 0.19
N MET A 10 10.17 -48.65 1.06
CA MET A 10 8.91 -47.91 0.93
C MET A 10 8.92 -47.16 -0.40
N LYS A 11 8.14 -47.64 -1.37
CA LYS A 11 7.84 -46.91 -2.60
C LYS A 11 7.28 -45.53 -2.24
N SER A 12 8.10 -44.52 -2.53
CA SER A 12 7.72 -43.11 -2.64
C SER A 12 6.33 -42.99 -3.28
N GLY A 13 5.38 -42.39 -2.57
CA GLY A 13 4.06 -42.07 -3.10
C GLY A 13 4.19 -41.35 -4.43
N ALA A 14 3.42 -41.79 -5.43
CA ALA A 14 3.42 -41.20 -6.76
C ALA A 14 3.18 -39.69 -6.65
N GLN A 15 4.21 -38.90 -6.94
CA GLN A 15 4.08 -37.45 -7.07
C GLN A 15 3.21 -37.22 -8.30
N VAL A 16 1.93 -36.89 -8.09
CA VAL A 16 1.03 -36.51 -9.18
C VAL A 16 1.59 -35.22 -9.77
N ASP A 17 2.12 -35.29 -10.98
CA ASP A 17 2.59 -34.10 -11.68
C ASP A 17 1.41 -33.14 -11.86
N PRO A 18 1.56 -31.85 -11.50
CA PRO A 18 0.46 -30.90 -11.58
C PRO A 18 0.03 -30.74 -13.04
N ASN A 19 -1.25 -30.99 -13.33
CA ASN A 19 -1.81 -30.74 -14.66
C ASN A 19 -1.80 -29.22 -14.94
N PRO A 20 -1.10 -28.75 -15.99
CA PRO A 20 -1.03 -27.33 -16.37
C PRO A 20 -2.40 -26.68 -16.54
N SER A 21 -3.34 -27.41 -17.16
CA SER A 21 -4.70 -26.93 -17.39
C SER A 21 -5.45 -26.71 -16.07
N CYS A 22 -5.31 -27.64 -15.12
CA CYS A 22 -5.92 -27.50 -13.79
C CYS A 22 -5.34 -26.32 -13.01
N ALA A 23 -4.04 -26.06 -13.11
CA ALA A 23 -3.38 -24.95 -12.43
C ALA A 23 -3.89 -23.59 -12.95
N LEU A 24 -3.99 -23.42 -14.27
CA LEU A 24 -4.54 -22.22 -14.90
C LEU A 24 -6.02 -22.02 -14.53
N SER A 25 -6.84 -23.07 -14.63
CA SER A 25 -8.25 -23.01 -14.23
C SER A 25 -8.42 -22.61 -12.76
N LEU A 26 -7.59 -23.16 -11.87
CA LEU A 26 -7.63 -22.82 -10.44
C LEU A 26 -7.30 -21.33 -10.21
N THR A 27 -6.29 -20.78 -10.89
CA THR A 27 -5.98 -19.35 -10.78
C THR A 27 -7.13 -18.47 -11.26
N SER A 28 -7.77 -18.80 -12.38
CA SER A 28 -8.92 -18.04 -12.86
C SER A 28 -10.13 -18.11 -11.93
N ILE A 29 -10.38 -19.28 -11.30
CA ILE A 29 -11.43 -19.42 -10.27
C ILE A 29 -11.09 -18.55 -9.05
N LEU A 30 -9.82 -18.54 -8.63
CA LEU A 30 -9.36 -17.72 -7.52
C LEU A 30 -9.51 -16.22 -7.84
N GLU A 31 -9.11 -15.78 -9.03
CA GLU A 31 -9.28 -14.40 -9.49
C GLU A 31 -10.76 -13.98 -9.43
N ALA A 32 -11.68 -14.78 -9.97
CA ALA A 32 -13.11 -14.50 -9.92
C ALA A 32 -13.64 -14.42 -8.48
N ALA A 33 -13.14 -15.28 -7.59
CA ALA A 33 -13.50 -15.25 -6.17
C ALA A 33 -12.95 -14.00 -5.47
N LEU A 34 -11.72 -13.59 -5.79
CA LEU A 34 -11.11 -12.36 -5.28
C LEU A 34 -11.88 -11.13 -5.76
N ASP A 35 -12.27 -11.07 -7.03
CA ASP A 35 -13.09 -9.98 -7.58
C ASP A 35 -14.43 -9.88 -6.86
N LYS A 36 -15.12 -11.01 -6.68
CA LYS A 36 -16.39 -11.06 -5.94
C LYS A 36 -16.21 -10.65 -4.48
N LYS A 37 -15.11 -11.03 -3.82
CA LYS A 37 -14.85 -10.62 -2.44
C LYS A 37 -14.48 -9.14 -2.35
N SER A 38 -13.75 -8.63 -3.35
CA SER A 38 -13.31 -7.24 -3.41
C SER A 38 -14.48 -6.26 -3.51
N SER A 39 -15.59 -6.67 -4.14
CA SER A 39 -16.79 -5.83 -4.28
C SER A 39 -17.55 -5.60 -2.96
N LEU A 40 -17.24 -6.36 -1.91
CA LEU A 40 -17.82 -6.19 -0.58
C LEU A 40 -17.20 -5.02 0.20
N TYR A 41 -16.03 -4.54 -0.22
CA TYR A 41 -15.41 -3.36 0.39
C TYR A 41 -16.12 -2.09 -0.07
N ARG A 42 -16.66 -1.35 0.90
CA ARG A 42 -17.27 -0.03 0.65
C ARG A 42 -16.23 1.02 0.24
N ASP A 43 -15.04 0.94 0.85
CA ASP A 43 -13.93 1.84 0.53
C ASP A 43 -13.18 1.34 -0.71
N SER A 44 -13.17 2.18 -1.75
CA SER A 44 -12.51 1.88 -3.04
C SER A 44 -11.00 1.68 -2.90
N SER A 45 -10.36 2.43 -2.01
CA SER A 45 -8.92 2.32 -1.73
C SER A 45 -8.61 0.97 -1.08
N LEU A 46 -9.42 0.55 -0.11
CA LEU A 46 -9.27 -0.75 0.54
C LEU A 46 -9.52 -1.91 -0.42
N LYS A 47 -10.50 -1.79 -1.32
CA LYS A 47 -10.74 -2.75 -2.41
C LYS A 47 -9.47 -2.96 -3.24
N HIS A 48 -8.80 -1.86 -3.63
CA HIS A 48 -7.60 -1.93 -4.44
C HIS A 48 -6.38 -2.47 -3.68
N ILE A 49 -6.22 -2.17 -2.39
CA ILE A 49 -5.21 -2.81 -1.55
C ILE A 49 -5.44 -4.33 -1.48
N PHE A 50 -6.68 -4.75 -1.27
CA PHE A 50 -7.03 -6.17 -1.22
C PHE A 50 -6.63 -6.89 -2.51
N LEU A 51 -7.02 -6.36 -3.67
CA LEU A 51 -6.68 -6.97 -4.97
C LEU A 51 -5.17 -6.95 -5.22
N MET A 52 -4.52 -5.82 -4.96
CA MET A 52 -3.05 -5.69 -5.07
C MET A 52 -2.32 -6.75 -4.25
N ASN A 53 -2.66 -6.90 -2.96
CA ASN A 53 -2.03 -7.87 -2.06
C ASN A 53 -2.20 -9.31 -2.55
N ASN A 54 -3.44 -9.69 -2.91
CA ASN A 54 -3.73 -11.08 -3.27
C ASN A 54 -3.12 -11.46 -4.62
N ILE A 55 -3.18 -10.57 -5.63
CA ILE A 55 -2.57 -10.82 -6.94
C ILE A 55 -1.04 -10.86 -6.81
N HIS A 56 -0.43 -9.95 -6.05
CA HIS A 56 1.00 -9.99 -5.76
C HIS A 56 1.39 -11.32 -5.10
N TYR A 57 0.63 -11.75 -4.09
CA TYR A 57 0.85 -13.03 -3.42
C TYR A 57 0.75 -14.22 -4.39
N MET A 58 -0.25 -14.24 -5.28
CA MET A 58 -0.38 -15.29 -6.30
C MET A 58 0.87 -15.36 -7.19
N VAL A 59 1.33 -14.22 -7.71
CA VAL A 59 2.54 -14.13 -8.53
C VAL A 59 3.75 -14.68 -7.79
N GLU A 60 3.98 -14.22 -6.55
CA GLU A 60 5.12 -14.65 -5.74
C GLU A 60 5.06 -16.13 -5.39
N LYS A 61 3.87 -16.67 -5.12
CA LYS A 61 3.71 -18.09 -4.83
C LYS A 61 3.93 -18.96 -6.05
N ILE A 62 3.43 -18.55 -7.21
CA ILE A 62 3.61 -19.30 -8.46
C ILE A 62 5.08 -19.28 -8.88
N LYS A 63 5.75 -18.12 -8.86
CA LYS A 63 7.19 -18.02 -9.17
C LYS A 63 8.08 -18.94 -8.32
N LYS A 64 7.73 -19.14 -7.05
CA LYS A 64 8.49 -19.97 -6.09
C LYS A 64 8.10 -21.44 -6.14
N SER A 65 7.15 -21.83 -6.98
CA SER A 65 6.59 -23.18 -7.03
C SER A 65 7.09 -23.96 -8.24
N LYS A 66 7.02 -25.30 -8.15
CA LYS A 66 7.33 -26.22 -9.26
C LYS A 66 6.38 -26.07 -10.45
N ILE A 67 5.22 -25.40 -10.27
CA ILE A 67 4.23 -25.19 -11.33
C ILE A 67 4.50 -23.95 -12.19
N CYS A 68 5.47 -23.10 -11.82
CA CYS A 68 5.80 -21.89 -12.59
C CYS A 68 5.99 -22.15 -14.11
N PRO A 69 6.71 -23.20 -14.56
CA PRO A 69 6.89 -23.46 -15.98
C PRO A 69 5.60 -23.70 -16.75
N TYR A 70 4.53 -24.12 -16.07
CA TYR A 70 3.22 -24.39 -16.68
C TYR A 70 2.41 -23.12 -16.99
N PHE A 71 2.70 -22.01 -16.30
CA PHE A 71 2.01 -20.73 -16.51
C PHE A 71 2.62 -19.90 -17.66
N GLY A 72 3.92 -20.05 -17.88
CA GLY A 72 4.68 -19.24 -18.82
C GLY A 72 4.86 -17.78 -18.39
N ASP A 73 5.80 -17.10 -19.05
CA ASP A 73 6.17 -15.72 -18.72
C ASP A 73 5.04 -14.72 -18.96
N ASP A 74 4.15 -15.00 -19.90
CA ASP A 74 3.02 -14.14 -20.25
C ASP A 74 2.02 -14.00 -19.11
N TRP A 75 1.69 -15.11 -18.45
CA TRP A 75 0.82 -15.09 -17.29
C TRP A 75 1.44 -14.25 -16.16
N ILE A 76 2.74 -14.46 -15.89
CA ILE A 76 3.46 -13.72 -14.84
C ILE A 76 3.47 -12.22 -15.13
N ARG A 77 3.79 -11.83 -16.36
CA ARG A 77 3.83 -10.42 -16.77
C ARG A 77 2.46 -9.76 -16.67
N LYS A 78 1.41 -10.44 -17.14
CA LYS A 78 0.02 -9.96 -17.05
C LYS A 78 -0.35 -9.66 -15.60
N HIS A 79 -0.08 -10.59 -14.68
CA HIS A 79 -0.45 -10.42 -13.28
C HIS A 79 0.40 -9.38 -12.56
N ILE A 80 1.67 -9.21 -12.97
CA ILE A 80 2.51 -8.08 -12.51
C ILE A 80 1.88 -6.74 -12.89
N VAL A 81 1.43 -6.60 -14.15
CA VAL A 81 0.72 -5.40 -14.59
C VAL A 81 -0.56 -5.19 -13.79
N MET A 82 -1.34 -6.25 -13.55
CA MET A 82 -2.61 -6.17 -12.81
C MET A 82 -2.43 -5.67 -11.37
N PHE A 83 -1.51 -6.24 -10.57
CA PHE A 83 -1.34 -5.75 -9.19
C PHE A 83 -0.77 -4.32 -9.15
N ARG A 84 0.12 -3.96 -10.10
CA ARG A 84 0.64 -2.59 -10.22
C ARG A 84 -0.46 -1.61 -10.61
N GLN A 85 -1.39 -2.02 -11.46
CA GLN A 85 -2.54 -1.21 -11.82
C GLN A 85 -3.46 -0.97 -10.60
N HIS A 86 -3.64 -1.97 -9.75
CA HIS A 86 -4.33 -1.78 -8.47
C HIS A 86 -3.59 -0.84 -7.52
N ALA A 87 -2.26 -0.84 -7.50
CA ALA A 87 -1.49 0.16 -6.77
C ALA A 87 -1.81 1.58 -7.28
N VAL A 88 -1.85 1.79 -8.60
CA VAL A 88 -2.22 3.09 -9.21
C VAL A 88 -3.66 3.48 -8.86
N TYR A 89 -4.59 2.53 -8.90
CA TYR A 89 -5.98 2.82 -8.53
C TYR A 89 -6.15 3.14 -7.05
N TYR A 90 -5.41 2.46 -6.17
CA TYR A 90 -5.31 2.83 -4.76
C TYR A 90 -4.81 4.28 -4.58
N GLN A 91 -3.73 4.67 -5.27
CA GLN A 91 -3.21 6.03 -5.21
C GLN A 91 -4.29 7.05 -5.61
N ARG A 92 -4.98 6.80 -6.73
CA ARG A 92 -6.03 7.71 -7.22
C ARG A 92 -7.22 7.77 -6.26
N ALA A 93 -7.70 6.63 -5.79
CA ALA A 93 -8.85 6.55 -4.89
C ALA A 93 -8.57 7.23 -3.53
N THR A 94 -7.35 7.05 -3.01
CA THR A 94 -6.94 7.60 -1.71
C THR A 94 -6.73 9.11 -1.77
N TRP A 95 -5.91 9.57 -2.73
CA TRP A 95 -5.38 10.93 -2.67
C TRP A 95 -6.23 11.94 -3.44
N SER A 96 -7.07 11.52 -4.39
CA SER A 96 -7.81 12.46 -5.24
C SER A 96 -8.66 13.46 -4.47
N SER A 97 -9.41 13.01 -3.46
CA SER A 97 -10.23 13.88 -2.61
C SER A 97 -9.37 14.82 -1.78
N LEU A 98 -8.32 14.30 -1.13
CA LEU A 98 -7.42 15.06 -0.27
C LEU A 98 -6.72 16.19 -1.05
N LEU A 99 -6.25 15.88 -2.26
CA LEU A 99 -5.55 16.81 -3.13
C LEU A 99 -6.47 17.93 -3.64
N THR A 100 -7.79 17.75 -3.66
CA THR A 100 -8.73 18.81 -4.06
C THR A 100 -8.70 20.00 -3.10
N PHE A 101 -8.52 19.77 -1.80
CA PHE A 101 -8.40 20.83 -0.78
C PHE A 101 -7.11 21.66 -0.96
N LEU A 102 -6.09 21.05 -1.55
CA LEU A 102 -4.79 21.68 -1.81
C LEU A 102 -4.76 22.47 -3.11
N ARG A 103 -5.82 22.41 -3.95
CA ARG A 103 -5.88 23.18 -5.20
C ARG A 103 -6.11 24.66 -4.89
N TYR A 104 -5.39 25.51 -5.61
CA TYR A 104 -5.52 26.96 -5.56
C TYR A 104 -5.52 27.52 -6.98
N ASP A 105 -6.39 28.50 -7.21
CA ASP A 105 -6.70 29.10 -8.50
C ASP A 105 -6.27 30.57 -8.59
N GLY A 106 -5.56 31.12 -7.60
CA GLY A 106 -5.15 32.53 -7.60
C GLY A 106 -6.20 33.52 -7.10
N ILE A 107 -7.47 33.12 -7.05
CA ILE A 107 -8.62 34.02 -6.77
C ILE A 107 -9.25 33.69 -5.41
N THR A 108 -8.88 32.55 -4.82
CA THR A 108 -9.47 32.06 -3.56
C THR A 108 -9.28 33.07 -2.42
N ARG A 109 -10.39 33.48 -1.79
CA ARG A 109 -10.40 34.42 -0.65
C ARG A 109 -9.71 33.83 0.59
N LYS A 110 -9.13 34.68 1.44
CA LYS A 110 -8.44 34.29 2.69
C LYS A 110 -9.30 33.40 3.61
N ALA A 111 -10.59 33.69 3.75
CA ALA A 111 -11.51 32.89 4.55
C ALA A 111 -11.63 31.45 3.98
N THR A 112 -11.77 31.32 2.67
CA THR A 112 -11.84 30.04 1.97
C THR A 112 -10.54 29.24 2.09
N LEU A 113 -9.37 29.89 2.04
CA LEU A 113 -8.08 29.24 2.30
C LEU A 113 -7.98 28.66 3.70
N LYS A 114 -8.49 29.38 4.71
CA LYS A 114 -8.54 28.89 6.09
C LYS A 114 -9.44 27.65 6.22
N THR A 115 -10.63 27.69 5.62
CA THR A 115 -11.55 26.55 5.59
C THR A 115 -10.93 25.33 4.93
N ARG A 116 -10.34 25.49 3.73
CA ARG A 116 -9.66 24.38 3.03
C ARG A 116 -8.52 23.77 3.84
N CYS A 117 -7.77 24.58 4.58
CA CYS A 117 -6.72 24.09 5.46
C CYS A 117 -7.29 23.21 6.59
N GLN A 118 -8.41 23.62 7.19
CA GLN A 118 -9.09 22.84 8.23
C GLN A 118 -9.67 21.54 7.66
N GLU A 119 -10.31 21.60 6.49
CA GLU A 119 -10.86 20.43 5.79
C GLU A 119 -9.76 19.44 5.41
N PHE A 120 -8.63 19.92 4.87
CA PHE A 120 -7.47 19.08 4.58
C PHE A 120 -6.97 18.36 5.84
N ASN A 121 -6.79 19.08 6.95
CA ASN A 121 -6.28 18.47 8.18
C ASN A 121 -7.23 17.38 8.71
N ALA A 122 -8.53 17.66 8.75
CA ALA A 122 -9.53 16.69 9.17
C ALA A 122 -9.56 15.45 8.26
N ALA A 123 -9.59 15.66 6.93
CA ALA A 123 -9.59 14.58 5.95
C ALA A 123 -8.30 13.73 6.03
N PHE A 124 -7.14 14.37 6.23
CA PHE A 124 -5.87 13.66 6.41
C PHE A 124 -5.86 12.85 7.71
N GLU A 125 -6.39 13.39 8.80
CA GLU A 125 -6.49 12.70 10.09
C GLU A 125 -7.36 11.44 10.01
N ASP A 126 -8.52 11.54 9.37
CA ASP A 126 -9.43 10.42 9.16
C ASP A 126 -8.81 9.35 8.24
N LEU A 127 -8.11 9.78 7.18
CA LEU A 127 -7.36 8.90 6.29
C LEU A 127 -6.25 8.17 7.05
N TYR A 128 -5.39 8.88 7.78
CA TYR A 128 -4.29 8.29 8.54
C TYR A 128 -4.80 7.29 9.57
N LYS A 129 -5.82 7.67 10.34
CA LYS A 129 -6.47 6.78 11.31
C LYS A 129 -7.03 5.52 10.64
N SER A 130 -7.55 5.63 9.43
CA SER A 130 -8.15 4.50 8.70
C SER A 130 -7.09 3.57 8.10
N GLN A 131 -6.12 4.13 7.39
CA GLN A 131 -5.16 3.38 6.59
C GLN A 131 -4.00 2.79 7.39
N THR A 132 -3.72 3.29 8.59
CA THR A 132 -2.75 2.67 9.52
C THR A 132 -3.22 1.29 10.01
N ARG A 133 -4.54 1.03 10.00
CA ARG A 133 -5.11 -0.30 10.30
C ARG A 133 -5.01 -1.27 9.13
N TRP A 134 -4.75 -0.78 7.91
CA TRP A 134 -4.67 -1.62 6.73
C TRP A 134 -3.27 -2.21 6.61
N VAL A 135 -3.15 -3.34 5.90
CA VAL A 135 -1.89 -4.10 5.81
C VAL A 135 -1.54 -4.33 4.35
N VAL A 136 -0.32 -3.99 3.96
CA VAL A 136 0.38 -4.57 2.81
C VAL A 136 1.48 -5.48 3.36
N PRO A 137 1.32 -6.82 3.26
CA PRO A 137 2.23 -7.76 3.92
C PRO A 137 3.64 -7.75 3.35
N ASP A 138 3.77 -7.54 2.04
CA ASP A 138 5.07 -7.50 1.37
C ASP A 138 5.77 -6.16 1.65
N PRO A 139 6.95 -6.14 2.30
CA PRO A 139 7.61 -4.90 2.69
C PRO A 139 8.04 -4.03 1.49
N GLN A 140 8.51 -4.65 0.40
CA GLN A 140 8.98 -3.92 -0.78
C GLN A 140 7.80 -3.25 -1.50
N LEU A 141 6.71 -4.00 -1.71
CA LEU A 141 5.48 -3.46 -2.29
C LEU A 141 4.90 -2.34 -1.44
N ARG A 142 4.92 -2.50 -0.10
CA ARG A 142 4.47 -1.44 0.82
C ARG A 142 5.34 -0.19 0.71
N GLU A 143 6.65 -0.35 0.70
CA GLU A 143 7.59 0.76 0.55
C GLU A 143 7.39 1.49 -0.78
N ASP A 144 7.30 0.76 -1.90
CA ASP A 144 7.06 1.36 -3.22
C ASP A 144 5.77 2.19 -3.25
N VAL A 145 4.68 1.64 -2.70
CA VAL A 145 3.38 2.31 -2.64
C VAL A 145 3.43 3.55 -1.75
N THR A 146 4.04 3.47 -0.58
CA THR A 146 4.14 4.59 0.38
C THR A 146 5.08 5.68 -0.11
N ILE A 147 6.19 5.34 -0.79
CA ILE A 147 7.08 6.31 -1.44
C ILE A 147 6.34 7.11 -2.51
N VAL A 148 5.58 6.43 -3.38
CA VAL A 148 4.78 7.11 -4.42
C VAL A 148 3.74 8.03 -3.78
N SER A 149 3.02 7.55 -2.75
CA SER A 149 2.06 8.37 -2.00
C SER A 149 2.71 9.61 -1.39
N SER A 150 3.84 9.44 -0.70
CA SER A 150 4.56 10.51 -0.03
C SER A 150 5.02 11.57 -1.04
N LYS A 151 5.62 11.14 -2.16
CA LYS A 151 6.01 12.04 -3.25
C LYS A 151 4.81 12.83 -3.80
N THR A 152 3.70 12.16 -4.10
CA THR A 152 2.51 12.80 -4.65
C THR A 152 1.92 13.85 -3.70
N VAL A 153 1.79 13.50 -2.42
CA VAL A 153 1.20 14.41 -1.42
C VAL A 153 2.11 15.59 -1.15
N ILE A 154 3.40 15.36 -0.89
CA ILE A 154 4.37 16.41 -0.58
C ILE A 154 4.49 17.40 -1.75
N GLN A 155 4.51 16.91 -2.99
CA GLN A 155 4.65 17.76 -4.17
C GLN A 155 3.53 18.80 -4.27
N VAL A 156 2.29 18.43 -3.96
CA VAL A 156 1.15 19.35 -3.99
C VAL A 156 1.10 20.20 -2.70
N TYR A 157 1.43 19.58 -1.56
CA TYR A 157 1.39 20.25 -0.26
C TYR A 157 2.37 21.42 -0.15
N ARG A 158 3.57 21.30 -0.74
CA ARG A 158 4.56 22.39 -0.84
C ARG A 158 3.96 23.68 -1.39
N ASN A 159 3.29 23.57 -2.54
CA ASN A 159 2.68 24.71 -3.20
C ASN A 159 1.59 25.32 -2.30
N PHE A 160 0.77 24.48 -1.67
CA PHE A 160 -0.26 24.92 -0.73
C PHE A 160 0.34 25.65 0.48
N VAL A 161 1.40 25.13 1.09
CA VAL A 161 2.10 25.76 2.23
C VAL A 161 2.61 27.15 1.88
N CYS A 162 3.29 27.30 0.73
CA CYS A 162 3.77 28.60 0.26
C CYS A 162 2.62 29.63 0.16
N MET A 163 1.45 29.20 -0.35
CA MET A 163 0.26 30.06 -0.48
C MET A 163 -0.34 30.43 0.88
N ILE A 164 -0.39 29.49 1.82
CA ILE A 164 -0.88 29.76 3.18
C ILE A 164 0.02 30.78 3.87
N ILE A 165 1.34 30.64 3.76
CA ILE A 165 2.31 31.58 4.34
C ILE A 165 2.11 32.98 3.77
N SER A 166 1.99 33.12 2.45
CA SER A 166 1.84 34.45 1.81
C SER A 166 0.49 35.12 2.08
N SER A 167 -0.59 34.35 2.24
CA SER A 167 -1.95 34.89 2.28
C SER A 167 -2.52 35.08 3.69
N ILE A 168 -2.33 34.09 4.58
CA ILE A 168 -2.96 34.03 5.91
C ILE A 168 -1.97 33.77 7.06
N GLY A 169 -0.70 33.53 6.74
CA GLY A 169 0.39 33.35 7.69
C GLY A 169 0.58 31.93 8.21
N LYS A 170 1.82 31.62 8.60
CA LYS A 170 2.33 30.30 8.98
C LYS A 170 1.57 29.60 10.12
N LYS A 171 0.91 30.36 11.00
CA LYS A 171 0.15 29.84 12.17
C LYS A 171 -0.99 28.87 11.82
N HIS A 172 -1.41 28.84 10.55
CA HIS A 172 -2.47 27.95 10.07
C HIS A 172 -1.95 26.59 9.59
N ILE A 173 -0.63 26.41 9.48
CA ILE A 173 -0.02 25.15 9.04
C ILE A 173 0.08 24.20 10.23
N LYS A 174 -0.62 23.06 10.17
CA LYS A 174 -0.62 22.04 11.22
C LYS A 174 0.55 21.06 11.10
N TYR A 175 0.98 20.75 9.88
CA TYR A 175 2.01 19.75 9.60
C TYR A 175 3.12 20.37 8.74
N THR A 176 4.36 20.12 9.09
CA THR A 176 5.49 20.35 8.17
C THR A 176 5.47 19.33 7.03
N GLU A 177 6.14 19.63 5.92
CA GLU A 177 6.30 18.69 4.81
C GLU A 177 6.95 17.38 5.26
N GLN A 178 7.93 17.47 6.17
CA GLN A 178 8.64 16.33 6.73
C GLN A 178 7.71 15.48 7.60
N GLU A 179 6.94 16.10 8.50
CA GLU A 179 5.96 15.37 9.32
C GLU A 179 4.91 14.68 8.46
N LEU A 180 4.37 15.38 7.46
CA LEU A 180 3.38 14.81 6.55
C LEU A 180 3.95 13.62 5.78
N GLY A 181 5.20 13.74 5.29
CA GLY A 181 5.91 12.65 4.63
C GLY A 181 6.07 11.42 5.52
N MET A 182 6.50 11.62 6.77
CA MET A 182 6.65 10.52 7.75
C MET A 182 5.31 9.81 8.02
N TYR A 183 4.23 10.56 8.21
CA TYR A 183 2.90 9.97 8.41
C TYR A 183 2.41 9.18 7.20
N VAL A 184 2.74 9.59 5.98
CA VAL A 184 2.40 8.80 4.78
C VAL A 184 3.24 7.52 4.70
N MET A 185 4.49 7.55 5.15
CA MET A 185 5.35 6.36 5.20
C MET A 185 4.90 5.32 6.24
N ASP A 186 4.27 5.76 7.32
CA ASP A 186 3.70 4.90 8.37
C ASP A 186 2.48 4.07 7.93
N LEU A 187 1.89 4.39 6.78
CA LEU A 187 0.64 3.75 6.34
C LEU A 187 0.87 2.28 5.95
N LEU A 188 -0.22 1.51 5.99
CA LEU A 188 -0.25 0.13 5.49
C LEU A 188 0.61 -0.88 6.27
N GLU A 189 1.15 -0.49 7.44
CA GLU A 189 1.88 -1.39 8.35
C GLU A 189 0.97 -2.32 9.16
N GLY A 190 -0.32 -1.97 9.35
CA GLY A 190 -1.25 -2.70 10.21
C GLY A 190 -1.23 -2.32 11.68
N SER A 191 -0.43 -1.32 12.06
CA SER A 191 -0.37 -0.81 13.42
C SER A 191 -1.35 0.35 13.57
N SER A 192 -2.40 0.17 14.39
CA SER A 192 -3.37 1.26 14.64
C SER A 192 -2.67 2.44 15.31
N LYS A 193 -2.41 3.49 14.53
CA LYS A 193 -1.77 4.72 15.00
C LYS A 193 -2.82 5.84 15.00
N LEU A 194 -2.76 6.68 16.03
CA LEU A 194 -3.43 7.98 16.03
C LEU A 194 -2.36 9.05 15.79
N LEU A 195 -2.74 10.14 15.14
CA LEU A 195 -1.89 11.32 15.04
C LEU A 195 -1.75 11.92 16.44
N SER A 196 -0.74 11.44 17.16
CA SER A 196 -0.35 11.98 18.44
C SER A 196 0.67 13.08 18.22
N HIS A 197 0.40 14.28 18.76
CA HIS A 197 1.39 15.34 18.90
C HIS A 197 2.67 14.91 19.67
N SER A 198 2.70 13.69 20.23
CA SER A 198 3.87 13.11 20.89
C SER A 198 4.99 12.62 19.95
N TRP A 199 4.81 12.59 18.62
CA TRP A 199 5.89 12.15 17.72
C TRP A 199 7.15 13.05 17.77
N LYS A 200 7.00 14.33 18.15
CA LYS A 200 8.15 15.20 18.50
C LYS A 200 9.07 14.60 19.56
N ARG A 201 8.54 13.74 20.44
CA ARG A 201 9.31 13.06 21.47
C ARG A 201 9.95 11.75 21.02
N ARG A 202 9.63 11.18 19.84
CA ARG A 202 10.15 9.87 19.42
C ARG A 202 11.41 9.98 18.55
N HIS A 203 11.51 11.02 17.72
CA HIS A 203 12.70 11.31 16.91
C HIS A 203 13.75 12.21 17.59
N GLY A 204 13.39 12.92 18.67
CA GLY A 204 14.38 13.63 19.50
C GLY A 204 15.43 12.68 20.10
N TRP A 205 15.06 11.42 20.39
CA TRP A 205 16.00 10.42 20.92
C TRP A 205 16.83 9.75 19.82
N LEU A 206 16.27 9.56 18.62
CA LEU A 206 16.99 8.93 17.51
C LEU A 206 18.10 9.84 16.95
N GLN A 207 17.91 11.17 16.94
CA GLN A 207 18.98 12.12 16.60
C GLN A 207 20.09 12.22 17.67
N MET A 208 19.78 11.92 18.95
CA MET A 208 20.78 11.91 20.03
C MET A 208 21.67 10.65 20.01
N LEU A 209 21.19 9.55 19.42
CA LEU A 209 21.95 8.29 19.31
C LEU A 209 22.84 8.20 18.07
N THR A 210 22.78 9.19 17.16
CA THR A 210 23.66 9.25 15.97
C THR A 210 24.84 10.20 16.14
N ILE A 211 24.96 10.86 17.31
CA ILE A 211 26.03 11.82 17.63
C ILE A 211 26.76 11.37 18.91
N SER A 212 27.07 10.08 19.05
CA SER A 212 27.98 9.57 20.09
C SER A 212 28.93 8.55 19.52
#